data_AF-A0ABC8SFK6-F1
#
_entry.id   AF-A0ABC8SFK6-F1
#
_cell.length_a   1.000
_cell.length_b   1.000
_cell.length_c   1.000
_cell.angle_alpha   90.00
_cell.angle_beta   90.00
_cell.angle_gamma   90.00
#
_symmetry.space_group_name_H-M   'P 1'
#
loop_
_entity.id
_entity.type
_entity.pdbx_description
1 polymer ?
#
loop_
_entity_poly.entity_id
_entity_poly.type
_entity_poly.pdbx_seq_one_letter_code
_entity_poly.pdbx_strand_id
1 'polypeptide(L)' 'MYQSFGGRLKIVGRVGVGIDNVDLAVATEHGCLVVDALTANMVAAAEHGIALLTAMARNVVQADAFVKASQLSINV' A
#
# COMPACT_ATOMS: atom_id res chain seq x y z
N MET A 1 1.42 -23.91 -18.46
CA MET A 1 1.99 -22.95 -19.45
C MET A 1 0.89 -21.96 -19.80
N TYR A 2 0.97 -20.72 -19.30
CA TYR A 2 -0.09 -19.71 -19.51
C TYR A 2 -0.19 -19.32 -20.99
N GLN A 3 -1.39 -19.48 -21.56
CA GLN A 3 -1.69 -19.14 -22.95
C GLN A 3 -2.64 -17.95 -22.97
N SER A 4 -2.29 -16.91 -23.72
CA SER A 4 -3.19 -15.78 -23.95
C SER A 4 -4.02 -16.02 -25.21
N PHE A 5 -5.33 -15.91 -25.07
CA PHE A 5 -6.30 -16.03 -26.15
C PHE A 5 -6.60 -14.62 -26.67
N GLY A 6 -5.84 -14.16 -27.68
CA GLY A 6 -6.06 -12.86 -28.33
C GLY A 6 -4.86 -11.91 -28.35
N GLY A 7 -3.72 -12.26 -27.73
CA GLY A 7 -2.52 -11.41 -27.74
C GLY A 7 -1.22 -12.11 -27.34
N ARG A 8 -0.13 -11.32 -27.24
CA ARG A 8 1.20 -11.81 -26.78
C ARG A 8 1.40 -11.68 -25.26
N LEU A 9 0.53 -10.94 -24.57
CA LEU A 9 0.64 -10.68 -23.12
C LEU A 9 0.15 -11.91 -22.33
N LYS A 10 1.07 -12.56 -21.61
CA LYS A 10 0.76 -13.80 -20.87
C LYS A 10 0.62 -13.59 -19.37
N ILE A 11 1.36 -12.64 -18.80
CA ILE A 11 1.44 -12.40 -17.36
C ILE A 11 1.52 -10.90 -17.10
N VAL A 12 0.73 -10.41 -16.16
CA VAL A 12 0.84 -9.09 -15.53
C VAL A 12 1.33 -9.32 -14.11
N GLY A 13 2.56 -8.89 -13.82
CA GLY A 13 3.12 -8.89 -12.47
C GLY A 13 3.02 -7.50 -11.87
N ARG A 14 2.39 -7.37 -10.70
CA ARG A 14 2.39 -6.12 -9.93
C ARG A 14 3.39 -6.20 -8.78
N VAL A 15 4.21 -5.17 -8.67
CA VAL A 15 5.11 -4.99 -7.54
C VAL A 15 4.29 -4.45 -6.36
N GLY A 16 4.10 -5.27 -5.34
CA GLY A 16 3.34 -4.96 -4.13
C GLY A 16 2.04 -5.77 -4.00
N VAL A 17 1.19 -5.36 -3.06
CA VAL A 17 -0.09 -6.01 -2.76
C VAL A 17 -1.25 -5.28 -3.45
N GLY A 18 -2.27 -6.05 -3.81
CA GLY A 18 -3.49 -5.56 -4.47
C GLY A 18 -3.37 -5.61 -5.99
N ILE A 19 -4.43 -6.04 -6.65
CA ILE A 19 -4.54 -6.16 -8.13
C ILE A 19 -5.83 -5.51 -8.64
N ASP A 20 -6.40 -4.63 -7.82
CA ASP A 20 -7.61 -3.84 -8.07
C ASP A 20 -7.49 -2.90 -9.28
N ASN A 21 -6.26 -2.56 -9.67
CA ASN A 21 -5.97 -1.75 -10.86
C ASN A 21 -5.96 -2.57 -12.17
N VAL A 22 -6.21 -3.88 -12.11
CA VAL A 22 -6.28 -4.76 -13.28
C VAL A 22 -7.71 -5.29 -13.40
N ASP A 23 -8.29 -5.19 -14.61
CA ASP A 23 -9.56 -5.85 -14.90
C ASP A 23 -9.35 -7.37 -14.96
N LEU A 24 -9.68 -8.03 -13.85
CA LEU A 24 -9.48 -9.47 -13.70
C LEU A 24 -10.44 -10.27 -14.60
N ALA A 25 -11.61 -9.72 -14.93
CA ALA A 25 -12.56 -10.41 -15.80
C ALA A 25 -12.02 -10.48 -17.23
N VAL A 26 -11.58 -9.34 -17.77
CA VAL A 26 -10.97 -9.26 -19.10
C VAL A 26 -9.67 -10.06 -19.16
N ALA A 27 -8.83 -9.98 -18.12
CA ALA A 27 -7.59 -10.75 -18.05
C ALA A 27 -7.85 -12.27 -18.08
N THR A 28 -8.87 -12.74 -17.36
CA THR A 28 -9.27 -14.15 -17.33
C THR A 28 -9.80 -14.61 -18.68
N GLU A 29 -10.68 -13.82 -19.33
CA GLU A 29 -11.21 -14.11 -20.67
C GLU A 29 -10.08 -14.27 -21.70
N HIS A 30 -9.04 -13.44 -21.61
CA HIS A 30 -7.90 -13.45 -22.53
C HIS A 30 -6.78 -14.40 -22.09
N GLY A 31 -6.97 -15.23 -21.06
CA GLY A 31 -5.97 -16.19 -20.57
C GLY A 31 -4.69 -15.55 -20.01
N CYS A 32 -4.76 -14.28 -19.57
CA CYS A 32 -3.65 -13.57 -18.97
C CYS A 32 -3.64 -13.77 -17.44
N LEU A 33 -2.52 -14.25 -16.91
CA LEU A 33 -2.34 -14.37 -15.47
C LEU A 33 -2.04 -13.02 -14.84
N VAL A 34 -2.72 -12.70 -13.74
CA VAL A 34 -2.38 -11.56 -12.89
C VAL A 34 -1.81 -12.09 -11.59
N VAL A 35 -0.60 -11.63 -11.23
CA VAL A 35 0.07 -11.98 -9.96
C VAL A 35 0.49 -10.72 -9.21
N ASP A 36 0.36 -10.78 -7.90
CA ASP A 36 0.89 -9.79 -6.97
C ASP A 36 2.11 -10.34 -6.21
N ALA A 37 2.80 -9.45 -5.50
CA ALA A 37 3.86 -9.81 -4.59
C ALA A 37 3.28 -9.95 -3.18
N LEU A 38 2.51 -11.01 -2.96
CA LEU A 38 1.88 -11.29 -1.67
C LEU A 38 2.93 -11.26 -0.55
N THR A 39 2.54 -10.76 0.62
CA THR A 39 3.36 -10.67 1.84
C THR A 39 4.51 -9.65 1.84
N ALA A 40 4.90 -9.10 0.70
CA ALA A 40 6.08 -8.24 0.57
C ALA A 40 6.09 -7.01 1.52
N ASN A 41 4.92 -6.48 1.88
CA ASN A 41 4.78 -5.33 2.77
C ASN A 41 3.91 -5.59 4.01
N MET A 42 3.56 -6.85 4.30
CA MET A 42 2.58 -7.17 5.35
C MET A 42 3.02 -6.66 6.73
N VAL A 43 4.28 -6.90 7.10
CA VAL A 43 4.85 -6.46 8.39
C VAL A 43 4.95 -4.94 8.45
N ALA A 44 5.51 -4.31 7.42
CA ALA A 44 5.63 -2.85 7.35
C ALA A 44 4.26 -2.15 7.44
N ALA A 45 3.22 -2.70 6.80
CA ALA A 45 1.87 -2.17 6.89
C ALA A 45 1.29 -2.30 8.31
N ALA A 46 1.53 -3.43 9.00
CA ALA A 46 1.11 -3.62 10.38
C ALA A 46 1.82 -2.64 11.34
N GLU A 47 3.14 -2.50 11.21
CA GLU A 47 3.93 -1.53 11.99
C GLU A 47 3.44 -0.10 11.76
N HIS A 48 3.18 0.26 10.50
CA HIS A 48 2.67 1.58 10.16
C HIS A 48 1.28 1.82 10.78
N GLY A 49 0.40 0.82 10.78
CA GLY A 49 -0.91 0.91 11.42
C GLY A 49 -0.80 1.18 12.92
N ILE A 50 0.06 0.46 13.64
CA ILE A 50 0.31 0.67 15.07
C ILE A 50 0.92 2.06 15.33
N ALA A 51 1.85 2.49 14.48
CA ALA A 51 2.45 3.82 14.56
C ALA A 51 1.38 4.92 14.41
N LEU A 52 0.47 4.79 13.45
CA LEU A 52 -0.64 5.73 13.24
C LEU A 52 -1.60 5.74 14.44
N LEU A 53 -1.99 4.58 14.96
CA LEU A 53 -2.83 4.49 16.16
C LEU A 53 -2.19 5.22 17.36
N THR A 54 -0.90 5.01 17.57
CA THR A 54 -0.15 5.66 18.66
C THR A 54 -0.01 7.16 18.43
N ALA A 55 0.29 7.58 17.19
CA ALA A 55 0.42 8.98 16.81
C ALA A 55 -0.90 9.74 17.03
N MET A 56 -2.04 9.14 16.71
CA MET A 56 -3.37 9.69 16.96
C MET A 56 -3.66 9.77 18.47
N ALA A 57 -3.42 8.70 19.23
CA ALA A 57 -3.70 8.67 20.67
C ALA A 57 -2.90 9.71 21.47
N ARG A 58 -1.75 10.15 20.95
CA ARG A 58 -0.82 11.05 21.64
C ARG A 58 -0.67 12.42 20.97
N ASN A 59 -1.48 12.72 19.94
CA ASN A 59 -1.40 13.96 19.16
C ASN A 59 0.02 14.30 18.66
N VAL A 60 0.77 13.26 18.26
CA VAL A 60 2.20 13.39 17.88
C VAL A 60 2.38 14.29 16.68
N VAL A 61 1.49 14.20 15.68
CA VAL A 61 1.58 15.00 14.45
C VAL A 61 1.42 16.49 14.75
N GLN A 62 0.49 16.84 15.63
CA GLN A 62 0.27 18.22 16.05
C GLN A 62 1.47 18.72 16.87
N ALA A 63 1.94 17.94 17.83
CA ALA A 63 3.11 18.29 18.65
C ALA A 63 4.37 18.50 17.80
N ASP A 64 4.63 17.63 16.82
CA ASP A 64 5.73 17.78 15.86
C ASP A 64 5.62 19.09 15.06
N ALA A 65 4.41 19.44 14.58
CA ALA A 65 4.18 20.70 13.90
C ALA A 65 4.43 21.93 14.80
N PHE A 66 3.97 21.91 16.05
CA PHE A 66 4.22 22.99 17.01
C PHE A 66 5.70 23.19 17.32
N VAL A 67 6.45 22.09 17.51
CA VAL A 67 7.90 22.14 17.74
C VAL A 67 8.62 22.72 16.53
N LYS A 68 8.29 22.27 15.31
CA LYS A 68 8.86 22.80 14.07
C LYS A 68 8.53 24.28 13.83
N ALA A 69 7.35 24.72 14.25
CA ALA A 69 6.94 26.12 14.20
C ALA A 69 7.59 26.98 15.30
N SER A 70 8.44 26.41 16.17
CA SER A 70 9.04 27.08 17.35
C SER A 70 8.00 27.69 18.32
N GLN A 71 6.80 27.10 18.39
CA GLN A 71 5.68 27.59 19.19
C GLN A 71 5.51 26.78 20.49
N LEU A 72 6.61 26.58 21.23
CA LEU A 72 6.56 25.84 22.49
C LEU A 72 6.15 26.77 23.64
N SER A 73 4.85 26.96 23.84
CA SER A 73 4.32 27.64 25.02
C SER A 73 4.29 26.67 26.20
N ILE A 74 5.44 26.46 26.84
CA ILE A 74 5.50 25.91 28.19
C ILE A 74 5.48 27.10 29.14
N ASN A 75 4.33 27.40 29.72
CA ASN A 75 4.23 28.37 30.79
C ASN A 75 4.80 27.70 32.04
N VAL A 76 6.05 28.01 32.37
CA VAL A 76 6.66 27.69 33.67
C VAL A 76 6.18 28.69 34.70
#